data_AF-A0A5Q2QIG4-F1
#
_entry.id   AF-A0A5Q2QIG4-F1
#
_cell.length_a   1.000
_cell.length_b   1.000
_cell.length_c   1.000
_cell.angle_alpha   90.00
_cell.angle_beta   90.00
_cell.angle_gamma   90.00
#
_symmetry.space_group_name_H-M   'P 1'
#
loop_
_entity.id
_entity.type
_entity.pdbx_description
1 polymer ?
#
loop_
_entity_poly.entity_id
_entity_poly.type
_entity_poly.pdbx_seq_one_letter_code
_entity_poly.pdbx_strand_id
1 'polypeptide(L)'
;MSNPRRAPHYLLPILASVALGGCSIISPTPAIMGEQTLCTNYLMYEMCAHDSDQDRITDYFYFGDDDHVFLVRKGFKPHTRPLHPCVQTMSPRLQATANDTLNPDIQANRQAASEVKQRLIRGYLALLPKITLCNARLGRGPESADDFLAD
;
A
#
# COMPACT_ATOMS: atom_id res chain seq x y z
N MET A 1 -30.99 -39.15 56.27
CA MET A 1 -32.20 -39.78 55.73
C MET A 1 -32.83 -38.84 54.70
N SER A 2 -32.80 -39.28 53.44
CA SER A 2 -33.78 -39.11 52.34
C SER A 2 -34.53 -37.77 52.13
N ASN A 3 -34.17 -37.10 51.02
CA ASN A 3 -34.99 -36.20 50.20
C ASN A 3 -36.27 -36.94 49.68
N PRO A 4 -37.40 -36.26 49.36
CA PRO A 4 -37.62 -35.88 47.95
C PRO A 4 -38.50 -34.61 47.67
N ARG A 5 -38.07 -33.88 46.63
CA ARG A 5 -38.85 -33.31 45.49
C ARG A 5 -39.90 -32.20 45.71
N ARG A 6 -39.64 -31.05 45.07
CA ARG A 6 -40.54 -30.40 44.07
C ARG A 6 -39.81 -29.30 43.29
N ALA A 7 -39.74 -29.47 41.97
CA ALA A 7 -39.70 -28.39 40.96
C ALA A 7 -41.14 -28.27 40.38
N PRO A 8 -41.53 -27.29 39.54
CA PRO A 8 -40.70 -26.38 38.71
C PRO A 8 -41.25 -24.93 38.56
N HIS A 9 -40.56 -24.15 37.71
CA HIS A 9 -41.08 -23.14 36.77
C HIS A 9 -40.56 -21.69 36.85
N TYR A 10 -39.70 -21.42 35.86
CA TYR A 10 -39.54 -20.21 35.03
C TYR A 10 -39.25 -18.87 35.71
N LEU A 11 -38.04 -18.35 35.48
CA LEU A 11 -37.82 -17.31 34.44
C LEU A 11 -36.32 -16.99 34.33
N LEU A 12 -35.79 -17.25 33.14
CA LEU A 12 -34.54 -16.71 32.60
C LEU A 12 -34.62 -15.17 32.60
N PRO A 13 -33.48 -14.46 32.74
CA PRO A 13 -32.80 -14.05 31.52
C PRO A 13 -31.27 -14.17 31.59
N ILE A 14 -30.74 -14.96 30.64
CA ILE A 14 -29.73 -14.59 29.63
C ILE A 14 -28.95 -13.30 29.97
N LEU A 15 -27.81 -13.44 30.65
CA LEU A 15 -26.69 -12.50 30.53
C LEU A 15 -25.65 -13.12 29.59
N ALA A 16 -25.93 -13.04 28.29
CA ALA A 16 -24.94 -13.26 27.25
C ALA A 16 -24.20 -11.94 27.00
N SER A 17 -23.23 -11.62 27.85
CA SER A 17 -22.35 -10.48 27.65
C SER A 17 -21.29 -10.84 26.60
N VAL A 18 -21.59 -10.39 25.38
CA VAL A 18 -20.75 -10.22 24.20
C VAL A 18 -19.26 -10.04 24.55
N ALA A 19 -18.46 -11.06 24.25
CA ALA A 19 -17.03 -10.90 24.11
C ALA A 19 -16.77 -10.18 22.77
N LEU A 20 -16.63 -8.85 22.82
CA LEU A 20 -16.01 -8.09 21.72
C LEU A 20 -14.52 -8.43 21.70
N GLY A 21 -14.19 -9.61 21.19
CA GLY A 21 -12.86 -9.92 20.68
C GLY A 21 -12.66 -9.09 19.42
N GLY A 22 -12.17 -7.86 19.60
CA GLY A 22 -11.63 -7.08 18.50
C GLY A 22 -10.41 -7.80 17.95
N CYS A 23 -10.63 -8.66 16.95
CA CYS A 23 -9.59 -9.18 16.10
C CYS A 23 -9.08 -8.02 15.23
N SER A 24 -8.23 -7.15 15.80
CA SER A 24 -7.35 -6.30 15.02
C SER A 24 -6.29 -7.21 14.40
N ILE A 25 -6.71 -7.99 13.41
CA ILE A 25 -5.80 -8.68 12.50
C ILE A 25 -5.21 -7.57 11.63
N ILE A 26 -4.21 -6.87 12.17
CA ILE A 26 -3.19 -6.29 11.33
C ILE A 26 -2.41 -7.50 10.83
N SER A 27 -2.94 -8.16 9.81
CA SER A 27 -2.11 -8.98 8.96
C SER A 27 -1.08 -8.01 8.42
N PRO A 28 0.23 -8.13 8.72
CA PRO A 28 1.19 -7.59 7.80
C PRO A 28 0.93 -8.39 6.54
N THR A 29 0.16 -7.83 5.59
CA THR A 29 -0.05 -8.46 4.30
C THR A 29 1.36 -8.78 3.83
N PRO A 30 1.74 -10.08 3.75
CA PRO A 30 2.96 -10.39 3.07
C PRO A 30 2.74 -9.82 1.68
N ALA A 31 3.74 -9.10 1.18
CA ALA A 31 3.81 -8.72 -0.20
C ALA A 31 3.70 -9.96 -1.08
N ILE A 32 2.49 -10.42 -1.36
CA ILE A 32 2.25 -11.55 -2.24
C ILE A 32 1.79 -10.93 -3.55
N MET A 33 2.73 -10.67 -4.44
CA MET A 33 2.50 -10.65 -5.90
C MET A 33 3.77 -11.03 -6.69
N GLY A 34 4.32 -12.23 -6.46
CA GLY A 34 5.33 -12.86 -7.33
C GLY A 34 6.70 -12.17 -7.34
N GLU A 35 7.69 -12.81 -7.98
CA GLU A 35 9.08 -12.29 -8.07
C GLU A 35 9.17 -10.92 -8.78
N GLN A 36 8.11 -10.49 -9.44
CA GLN A 36 8.04 -9.30 -10.28
C GLN A 36 7.40 -8.08 -9.62
N THR A 37 6.56 -8.27 -8.58
CA THR A 37 5.75 -7.17 -8.03
C THR A 37 5.77 -7.12 -6.51
N LEU A 38 5.98 -5.93 -5.97
CA LEU A 38 5.91 -5.64 -4.55
C LEU A 38 4.94 -4.48 -4.30
N CYS A 39 3.80 -4.78 -3.71
CA CYS A 39 2.85 -3.78 -3.22
C CYS A 39 3.08 -3.51 -1.73
N THR A 40 3.15 -2.23 -1.36
CA THR A 40 3.18 -1.82 0.04
C THR A 40 2.59 -0.43 0.22
N ASN A 41 2.11 -0.16 1.43
CA ASN A 41 1.54 1.14 1.78
C ASN A 41 2.65 2.15 2.02
N TYR A 42 2.70 3.21 1.22
CA TYR A 42 3.54 4.38 1.47
C TYR A 42 2.63 5.56 1.80
N LEU A 43 2.77 6.11 3.02
CA LEU A 43 1.86 7.13 3.53
C LEU A 43 0.42 6.59 3.53
N MET A 44 -0.48 7.19 2.75
CA MET A 44 -1.89 6.81 2.64
C MET A 44 -2.22 5.96 1.41
N TYR A 45 -1.24 5.70 0.54
CA TYR A 45 -1.47 5.01 -0.73
C TYR A 45 -0.81 3.62 -0.74
N GLU A 46 -1.53 2.64 -1.29
CA GLU A 46 -0.90 1.40 -1.72
C GLU A 46 -0.19 1.63 -3.05
N MET A 47 1.13 1.42 -3.09
CA MET A 47 1.92 1.56 -4.31
C MET A 47 2.65 0.25 -4.59
N CYS A 48 2.67 -0.12 -5.85
CA CYS A 48 3.24 -1.38 -6.31
C CYS A 48 4.44 -1.13 -7.22
N ALA A 49 5.62 -1.60 -6.80
CA ALA A 49 6.80 -1.67 -7.66
C ALA A 49 6.66 -2.87 -8.59
N HIS A 50 7.02 -2.72 -9.86
CA HIS A 50 6.91 -3.80 -10.85
C HIS A 50 8.15 -3.88 -11.74
N ASP A 51 8.57 -5.11 -12.01
CA ASP A 51 9.61 -5.53 -12.97
C ASP A 51 8.93 -6.39 -14.04
N SER A 52 8.85 -5.87 -15.27
CA SER A 52 8.10 -6.49 -16.37
C SER A 52 8.88 -7.57 -17.11
N ASP A 53 10.21 -7.55 -17.08
CA ASP A 53 11.07 -8.49 -17.80
C ASP A 53 11.92 -9.39 -16.90
N GLN A 54 11.74 -9.30 -15.59
CA GLN A 54 12.45 -10.07 -14.56
C GLN A 54 13.97 -9.82 -14.56
N ASP A 55 14.42 -8.65 -15.02
CA ASP A 55 15.83 -8.26 -15.01
C ASP A 55 16.33 -7.82 -13.60
N ARG A 56 15.45 -7.82 -12.60
CA ARG A 56 15.63 -7.32 -11.23
C ARG A 56 15.79 -5.81 -11.15
N ILE A 57 15.33 -5.08 -12.17
CA ILE A 57 15.27 -3.63 -12.21
C ILE A 57 13.80 -3.22 -12.20
N THR A 58 13.43 -2.33 -11.29
CA THR A 58 12.06 -1.84 -11.23
C THR A 58 11.76 -0.97 -12.45
N ASP A 59 10.78 -1.37 -13.25
CA ASP A 59 10.35 -0.64 -14.43
C ASP A 59 9.45 0.54 -14.09
N TYR A 60 8.52 0.35 -13.17
CA TYR A 60 7.58 1.39 -12.79
C TYR A 60 6.94 1.15 -11.42
N PHE A 61 6.32 2.22 -10.90
CA PHE A 61 5.35 2.13 -9.81
C PHE A 61 3.97 2.53 -10.30
N TYR A 62 2.96 1.81 -9.81
CA TYR A 62 1.54 2.11 -10.03
C TYR A 62 0.77 2.14 -8.71
N PHE A 63 -0.35 2.85 -8.68
CA PHE A 63 -1.24 2.87 -7.52
C PHE A 63 -2.10 1.60 -7.47
N GLY A 64 -2.25 1.01 -6.29
CA GLY A 64 -2.98 -0.25 -6.13
C GLY A 64 -4.51 -0.14 -6.31
N ASP A 65 -5.06 1.06 -6.20
CA ASP A 65 -6.50 1.35 -6.30
C ASP A 65 -6.98 1.49 -7.75
N ASP A 66 -6.22 2.17 -8.61
CA ASP A 66 -6.64 2.55 -9.96
C ASP A 66 -5.70 2.08 -11.07
N ASP A 67 -4.65 1.35 -10.72
CA ASP A 67 -3.64 0.78 -11.62
C ASP A 67 -2.81 1.79 -12.43
N HIS A 68 -2.94 3.11 -12.18
CA HIS A 68 -2.20 4.13 -12.93
C HIS A 68 -0.74 4.17 -12.54
N VAL A 69 0.11 4.16 -13.56
CA VAL A 69 1.56 4.29 -13.41
C VAL A 69 1.94 5.75 -13.17
N PHE A 70 2.62 6.02 -12.06
CA PHE A 70 3.00 7.39 -11.66
C PHE A 70 4.53 7.60 -11.55
N LEU A 71 5.34 6.53 -11.49
CA LEU A 71 6.79 6.59 -11.63
C LEU A 71 7.26 5.58 -12.67
N VAL A 72 8.19 5.96 -13.56
CA VAL A 72 8.73 5.07 -14.61
C VAL A 72 10.24 5.13 -14.71
N ARG A 73 10.86 4.01 -15.08
CA ARG A 73 12.26 3.89 -15.49
C ARG A 73 12.49 4.71 -16.75
N LYS A 74 13.64 5.36 -16.85
CA LYS A 74 13.98 6.18 -18.02
C LYS A 74 14.00 5.31 -19.28
N GLY A 75 13.20 5.70 -20.28
CA GLY A 75 13.11 4.98 -21.56
C GLY A 75 12.15 3.79 -21.52
N PHE A 76 11.60 3.42 -20.36
CA PHE A 76 10.58 2.40 -20.26
C PHE A 76 9.20 2.96 -20.63
N LYS A 77 8.39 2.15 -21.33
CA LYS A 77 7.02 2.49 -21.68
C LYS A 77 6.09 1.36 -21.25
N PRO A 78 5.29 1.54 -20.19
CA PRO A 78 4.35 0.51 -19.77
C PRO A 78 3.27 0.34 -20.85
N HIS A 79 3.04 -0.91 -21.27
CA HIS A 79 2.06 -1.25 -22.29
C HIS A 79 0.77 -1.83 -21.70
N THR A 80 0.84 -2.34 -20.47
CA THR A 80 -0.24 -3.09 -19.81
C THR A 80 -1.07 -2.23 -18.85
N ARG A 81 -0.62 -1.01 -18.54
CA ARG A 81 -1.23 -0.13 -17.54
C ARG A 81 -1.31 1.31 -18.03
N PRO A 82 -2.36 2.06 -17.66
CA PRO A 82 -2.48 3.47 -18.02
C PRO A 82 -1.42 4.30 -17.30
N LEU A 83 -0.97 5.38 -17.94
CA LEU A 83 -0.07 6.36 -17.31
C LEU A 83 -0.92 7.42 -16.59
N HIS A 84 -0.54 7.77 -15.36
CA HIS A 84 -1.08 8.96 -14.72
C HIS A 84 -0.68 10.20 -15.54
N PRO A 85 -1.56 11.20 -15.76
CA PRO A 85 -1.24 12.39 -16.55
C PRO A 85 0.00 13.17 -16.09
N CYS A 86 0.33 13.05 -14.80
CA CYS A 86 1.51 13.66 -14.18
C CYS A 86 2.61 12.65 -13.82
N VAL A 87 2.69 11.53 -14.54
CA VAL A 87 3.75 10.52 -14.41
C VAL A 87 5.14 11.15 -14.41
N GLN A 88 6.03 10.67 -13.56
CA GLN A 88 7.41 11.13 -13.47
C GLN A 88 8.40 10.03 -13.88
N THR A 89 9.50 10.45 -14.49
CA THR A 89 10.65 9.56 -14.72
C THR A 89 11.54 9.54 -13.49
N MET A 90 11.92 8.34 -13.04
CA MET A 90 12.83 8.16 -11.93
C MET A 90 14.22 8.73 -12.27
N SER A 91 14.78 9.53 -11.35
CA SER A 91 16.19 9.91 -11.43
C SER A 91 17.08 8.68 -11.18
N PRO A 92 18.38 8.69 -11.56
CA PRO A 92 19.27 7.55 -11.30
C PRO A 92 19.30 7.13 -9.82
N ARG A 93 19.27 8.10 -8.89
CA ARG A 93 19.21 7.83 -7.45
C ARG A 93 17.89 7.20 -7.01
N LEU A 94 16.77 7.69 -7.56
CA LEU A 94 15.45 7.13 -7.26
C LEU A 94 15.30 5.74 -7.85
N GLN A 95 15.83 5.50 -9.05
CA GLN A 95 15.87 4.19 -9.70
C GLN A 95 16.65 3.18 -8.86
N ALA A 96 17.81 3.54 -8.32
CA ALA A 96 18.56 2.64 -7.44
C ALA A 96 17.73 2.27 -6.19
N THR A 97 17.04 3.24 -5.61
CA THR A 97 16.13 3.00 -4.47
C THR A 97 14.92 2.14 -4.87
N ALA A 98 14.40 2.31 -6.09
CA ALA A 98 13.32 1.50 -6.64
C ALA A 98 13.77 0.03 -6.77
N ASN A 99 14.93 -0.22 -7.37
CA ASN A 99 15.46 -1.58 -7.51
C ASN A 99 15.63 -2.28 -6.16
N ASP A 100 16.09 -1.54 -5.14
CA ASP A 100 16.18 -2.05 -3.76
C ASP A 100 14.82 -2.54 -3.22
N THR A 101 13.69 -2.00 -3.70
CA THR A 101 12.36 -2.47 -3.28
C THR A 101 12.10 -3.90 -3.72
N LEU A 102 12.55 -4.32 -4.91
CA LEU A 102 12.35 -5.69 -5.38
C LEU A 102 13.47 -6.65 -4.97
N ASN A 103 14.49 -6.17 -4.24
CA ASN A 103 15.62 -7.00 -3.84
C ASN A 103 15.23 -7.97 -2.70
N PRO A 104 15.31 -9.30 -2.92
CA PRO A 104 14.89 -10.29 -1.93
C PRO A 104 15.74 -10.26 -0.64
N ASP A 105 17.03 -9.94 -0.74
CA ASP A 105 17.92 -9.85 0.43
C ASP A 105 17.54 -8.67 1.33
N ILE A 106 17.11 -7.56 0.71
CA ILE A 106 16.58 -6.40 1.41
C ILE A 106 15.23 -6.71 2.05
N GLN A 107 14.33 -7.37 1.31
CA GLN A 107 13.00 -7.73 1.81
C GLN A 107 13.05 -8.72 2.98
N ALA A 108 14.04 -9.62 3.01
CA ALA A 108 14.27 -10.51 4.13
C ALA A 108 14.65 -9.76 5.44
N ASN A 109 15.14 -8.52 5.33
CA ASN A 109 15.55 -7.71 6.47
C ASN A 109 14.62 -6.51 6.68
N ARG A 110 13.78 -6.59 7.73
CA ARG A 110 12.81 -5.53 8.07
C ARG A 110 13.42 -4.13 8.24
N GLN A 111 14.62 -4.02 8.82
CA GLN A 111 15.28 -2.73 9.00
C GLN A 111 15.72 -2.16 7.65
N ALA A 112 16.34 -2.99 6.80
CA ALA A 112 16.76 -2.58 5.46
C ALA A 112 15.55 -2.20 4.58
N ALA A 113 14.48 -2.99 4.60
CA ALA A 113 13.24 -2.69 3.90
C ALA A 113 12.62 -1.36 4.36
N SER A 114 12.63 -1.07 5.66
CA SER A 114 12.17 0.21 6.22
C SER A 114 13.04 1.38 5.75
N GLU A 115 14.37 1.22 5.69
CA GLU A 115 15.28 2.26 5.19
C GLU A 115 15.07 2.55 3.71
N VAL A 116 14.86 1.51 2.89
CA VAL A 116 14.51 1.64 1.47
C VAL A 116 13.18 2.38 1.32
N LYS A 117 12.17 2.01 2.12
CA LYS A 117 10.88 2.70 2.15
C LYS A 117 11.03 4.20 2.44
N GLN A 118 11.84 4.56 3.45
CA GLN A 118 12.13 5.97 3.75
C GLN A 118 12.88 6.69 2.62
N ARG A 119 13.84 6.03 1.97
CA ARG A 119 14.53 6.60 0.80
C ARG A 119 13.55 6.83 -0.35
N LEU A 120 12.64 5.90 -0.59
CA LEU A 120 11.65 5.98 -1.66
C LEU A 120 10.69 7.14 -1.43
N ILE A 121 10.16 7.27 -0.20
CA ILE A 121 9.32 8.41 0.21
C ILE A 121 10.06 9.72 -0.02
N ARG A 122 11.31 9.86 0.44
CA ARG A 122 12.10 11.09 0.20
C ARG A 122 12.28 11.39 -1.29
N GLY A 123 12.53 10.37 -2.09
CA GLY A 123 12.65 10.51 -3.54
C GLY A 123 11.35 10.97 -4.21
N TYR A 124 10.21 10.44 -3.77
CA TYR A 124 8.89 10.87 -4.22
C TYR A 124 8.54 12.29 -3.75
N LEU A 125 8.83 12.64 -2.49
CA LEU A 125 8.63 13.98 -1.95
C LEU A 125 9.40 15.05 -2.74
N ALA A 126 10.59 14.71 -3.25
CA ALA A 126 11.36 15.59 -4.11
C ALA A 126 10.71 15.85 -5.49
N LEU A 127 9.80 14.96 -5.94
CA LEU A 127 9.02 15.12 -7.17
C LEU A 127 7.71 15.88 -6.97
N LEU A 128 7.22 16.00 -5.73
CA LEU A 128 5.93 16.62 -5.42
C LEU A 128 5.76 18.01 -6.05
N PRO A 129 6.71 18.96 -5.99
CA PRO A 129 6.51 20.28 -6.59
C PRO A 129 6.19 20.21 -8.10
N LYS A 130 6.81 19.28 -8.81
CA LYS A 130 6.57 19.07 -10.24
C LYS A 130 5.22 18.39 -10.50
N ILE A 131 4.85 17.42 -9.67
CA ILE A 131 3.56 16.73 -9.74
C ILE A 131 2.42 17.71 -9.44
N THR A 132 2.52 18.48 -8.35
CA THR A 132 1.54 19.51 -7.95
C THR A 132 1.34 20.55 -9.05
N LEU A 133 2.42 21.05 -9.65
CA LEU A 133 2.31 22.01 -10.77
C LEU A 133 1.63 21.40 -11.99
N CYS A 134 1.90 20.13 -12.29
CA CYS A 134 1.23 19.42 -13.38
C CYS A 134 -0.27 19.27 -13.12
N ASN A 135 -0.64 18.79 -11.93
CA ASN A 135 -2.05 18.64 -11.53
C ASN A 135 -2.80 19.97 -11.59
N ALA A 136 -2.22 21.04 -11.05
CA ALA A 136 -2.81 22.38 -11.08
C ALA A 136 -3.10 22.86 -12.51
N ARG A 137 -2.21 22.58 -13.47
CA ARG A 137 -2.41 22.92 -14.89
C ARG A 137 -3.53 22.12 -15.54
N LEU A 138 -3.81 20.93 -15.03
CA LEU A 138 -4.93 20.09 -15.46
C LEU A 138 -6.24 20.46 -14.75
N GLY A 139 -6.27 21.53 -13.95
CA GLY A 139 -7.43 21.91 -13.13
C GLY A 139 -7.70 20.95 -11.98
N ARG A 140 -6.74 20.08 -11.65
CA ARG A 140 -6.80 19.17 -10.50
C ARG A 140 -6.16 19.87 -9.31
N GLY A 141 -6.86 19.92 -8.18
CA GLY A 141 -6.23 20.36 -6.94
C GLY A 141 -5.05 19.46 -6.55
N PRO A 142 -4.24 19.81 -5.53
CA PRO A 142 -3.71 18.74 -4.69
C PRO A 142 -4.91 17.86 -4.34
N GLU A 143 -4.83 16.52 -4.46
CA GLU A 143 -5.88 15.64 -3.93
C GLU A 143 -6.14 16.12 -2.51
N SER A 144 -7.26 16.83 -2.35
CA SER A 144 -7.50 17.56 -1.13
C SER A 144 -7.88 16.48 -0.13
N ALA A 145 -7.37 16.60 1.08
CA ALA A 145 -7.89 15.81 2.19
C ALA A 145 -9.43 15.98 2.33
N ASP A 146 -10.00 17.03 1.71
CA ASP A 146 -11.42 17.34 1.68
C ASP A 146 -12.22 16.44 0.71
N ASP A 147 -11.68 16.06 -0.46
CA ASP A 147 -12.31 15.08 -1.36
C ASP A 147 -12.35 13.67 -0.73
N PHE A 148 -11.51 13.42 0.28
CA PHE A 148 -11.47 12.16 1.05
C PHE A 148 -12.49 12.11 2.20
N LEU A 149 -13.04 13.25 2.61
CA LEU A 149 -14.02 13.36 3.70
C LEU A 149 -15.45 13.55 3.19
N ALA A 150 -15.61 13.63 1.88
CA ALA A 150 -16.89 13.75 1.19
C ALA A 150 -17.22 12.44 0.47
N ASP A 151 -17.36 11.34 1.24
CA ASP A 151 -18.30 10.24 0.98
C ASP A 151 -18.39 9.31 2.22
#